data_AF-A0A1X3D156-F1
#
_entry.id   AF-A0A1X3D156-F1
#
_cell.length_a   1.000
_cell.length_b   1.000
_cell.length_c   1.000
_cell.angle_alpha   90.00
_cell.angle_beta   90.00
_cell.angle_gamma   90.00
#
_symmetry.space_group_name_H-M   'P 1'
#
loop_
_entity.id
_entity.type
_entity.pdbx_description
1 polymer ?
#
loop_
_entity_poly.entity_id
_entity_poly.type
_entity_poly.pdbx_seq_one_letter_code
_entity_poly.pdbx_strand_id
1 'polypeptide(L)'
;MCNTIGGFVARQADTGHLAGQSLKQTIDNFALDYKKWDGSDSNFVQALNRGENRYLVFEGRLTEVEDTVDIPRGHRFGGNHEDELPCTLNGFIACRSDEILPEYKILEKKERYPENGSVIWAVEDGVKRKAAVYDEENERFIPYVNK
;
A
#
# COMPACT_ATOMS: atom_id res chain seq x y z
N MET A 1 -3.01 10.72 -17.23
CA MET A 1 -3.24 10.10 -15.89
C MET A 1 -1.87 9.94 -15.26
N CYS A 2 -1.66 10.50 -14.08
CA CYS A 2 -0.37 10.44 -13.40
C CYS A 2 -0.18 9.02 -12.85
N ASN A 3 0.71 8.23 -13.44
CA ASN A 3 1.04 6.87 -12.99
C ASN A 3 2.18 6.90 -11.97
N THR A 4 2.18 7.88 -11.06
CA THR A 4 3.27 8.03 -10.08
C THR A 4 2.97 7.25 -8.81
N ILE A 5 3.99 6.58 -8.29
CA ILE A 5 3.98 5.89 -7.00
C ILE A 5 4.31 6.91 -5.92
N GLY A 6 3.45 7.01 -4.91
CA GLY A 6 3.67 7.83 -3.73
C GLY A 6 3.01 7.21 -2.50
N GLY A 7 3.14 7.89 -1.37
CA GLY A 7 2.53 7.48 -0.11
C GLY A 7 3.35 6.42 0.64
N PHE A 8 2.63 5.61 1.42
CA PHE A 8 3.20 4.60 2.31
C PHE A 8 3.26 3.24 1.62
N VAL A 9 4.38 2.54 1.81
CA VAL A 9 4.67 1.23 1.22
C VAL A 9 5.30 0.30 2.26
N ALA A 10 5.17 -0.99 2.01
CA ALA A 10 5.80 -2.05 2.79
C ALA A 10 6.67 -2.90 1.88
N ARG A 11 7.74 -3.50 2.42
CA ARG A 11 8.51 -4.47 1.63
C ARG A 11 7.69 -5.75 1.51
N GLN A 12 7.66 -6.30 0.29
CA GLN A 12 7.00 -7.58 0.03
C GLN A 12 7.53 -8.72 0.90
N ALA A 13 8.81 -8.71 1.27
CA ALA A 13 9.40 -9.71 2.15
C ALA A 13 8.80 -9.69 3.58
N ASP A 14 8.32 -8.53 4.03
CA ASP A 14 7.74 -8.37 5.37
C ASP A 14 6.23 -8.68 5.35
N THR A 15 5.51 -8.24 4.31
CA THR A 15 4.03 -8.28 4.31
C THR A 15 3.41 -9.20 3.25
N GLY A 16 4.22 -9.82 2.40
CA GLY A 16 3.73 -10.63 1.28
C GLY A 16 2.89 -11.84 1.69
N HIS A 17 3.15 -12.39 2.87
CA HIS A 17 2.36 -13.49 3.45
C HIS A 17 0.96 -13.05 3.94
N LEU A 18 0.75 -11.74 4.10
CA LEU A 18 -0.55 -11.13 4.42
C LEU A 18 -1.30 -10.69 3.17
N ALA A 19 -0.64 -10.65 2.01
CA ALA A 19 -1.24 -10.24 0.74
C ALA A 19 -2.09 -11.37 0.14
N GLY A 20 -3.33 -11.06 -0.25
CA GLY A 20 -4.24 -12.05 -0.86
C GLY A 20 -5.25 -12.65 0.12
N GLN A 21 -5.41 -12.10 1.31
CA GLN A 21 -6.47 -12.47 2.25
C GLN A 21 -7.78 -11.75 1.92
N SER A 22 -8.88 -12.10 2.59
CA SER A 22 -10.14 -11.34 2.48
C SER A 22 -9.96 -9.86 2.86
N LEU A 23 -10.84 -8.99 2.37
CA LEU A 23 -10.80 -7.57 2.71
C LEU A 23 -10.88 -7.34 4.23
N LYS A 24 -11.71 -8.11 4.93
CA LYS A 24 -11.80 -8.02 6.40
C LYS A 24 -10.46 -8.33 7.07
N GLN A 25 -9.81 -9.44 6.72
CA GLN A 25 -8.52 -9.80 7.29
C GLN A 25 -7.44 -8.78 6.94
N THR A 26 -7.48 -8.25 5.72
CA THR A 26 -6.57 -7.19 5.27
C THR A 26 -6.73 -5.93 6.12
N ILE A 27 -7.98 -5.52 6.39
CA ILE A 27 -8.27 -4.39 7.28
C ILE A 27 -7.71 -4.64 8.69
N ASP A 28 -7.96 -5.83 9.24
CA ASP A 28 -7.51 -6.19 10.59
C ASP A 28 -5.97 -6.21 10.71
N ASN A 29 -5.26 -6.76 9.71
CA ASN A 29 -3.80 -6.89 9.74
C ASN A 29 -3.10 -5.53 9.60
N PHE A 30 -3.58 -4.68 8.69
CA PHE A 30 -2.93 -3.42 8.34
C PHE A 30 -3.56 -2.21 9.06
N ALA A 31 -4.45 -2.42 10.03
CA ALA A 31 -5.15 -1.38 10.78
C ALA A 31 -5.83 -0.33 9.86
N LEU A 32 -6.48 -0.82 8.79
CA LEU A 32 -7.15 0.03 7.80
C LEU A 32 -8.54 0.47 8.25
N ASP A 33 -8.90 0.27 9.52
CA ASP A 33 -10.18 0.64 10.13
C ASP A 33 -10.22 2.07 10.70
N TYR A 34 -9.28 2.92 10.27
CA TYR A 34 -9.20 4.31 10.66
C TYR A 34 -10.40 5.16 10.18
N LYS A 35 -10.61 6.29 10.86
CA LYS A 35 -11.54 7.35 10.44
C LYS A 35 -10.82 8.36 9.55
N LYS A 36 -11.48 8.81 8.49
CA LYS A 36 -11.04 9.96 7.69
C LYS A 36 -11.22 11.26 8.49
N TRP A 37 -10.63 12.34 8.00
CA TRP A 37 -10.73 13.68 8.60
C TRP A 37 -12.18 14.17 8.77
N ASP A 38 -13.10 13.69 7.93
CA ASP A 38 -14.54 14.00 7.96
C ASP A 38 -15.33 13.12 8.96
N GLY A 39 -14.65 12.26 9.73
CA GLY A 39 -15.25 11.35 10.70
C GLY A 39 -15.85 10.07 10.10
N SER A 40 -15.88 9.93 8.77
CA SER A 40 -16.38 8.71 8.13
C SER A 40 -15.32 7.59 8.11
N ASP A 41 -15.78 6.36 7.94
CA ASP A 41 -14.92 5.18 7.85
C ASP A 41 -13.92 5.27 6.68
N SER A 42 -12.80 4.57 6.78
CA SER A 42 -11.90 4.37 5.64
C SER A 42 -12.64 3.78 4.44
N ASN A 43 -12.11 4.00 3.24
CA ASN A 43 -12.70 3.44 2.01
C ASN A 43 -12.75 1.90 2.05
N PHE A 44 -11.81 1.26 2.78
CA PHE A 44 -11.76 -0.18 2.98
C PHE A 44 -12.94 -0.67 3.84
N VAL A 45 -13.19 -0.03 4.98
CA VAL A 45 -14.31 -0.38 5.86
C VAL A 45 -15.65 -0.10 5.17
N GLN A 46 -15.76 1.02 4.45
CA GLN A 46 -16.97 1.31 3.67
C GLN A 46 -17.24 0.25 2.59
N ALA A 47 -16.21 -0.22 1.88
CA ALA A 47 -16.34 -1.31 0.92
C ALA A 47 -16.80 -2.61 1.60
N LEU A 48 -16.18 -2.97 2.72
CA LEU A 48 -16.59 -4.14 3.50
C LEU A 48 -18.06 -4.05 3.94
N ASN A 49 -18.52 -2.89 4.41
CA ASN A 49 -19.90 -2.66 4.84
C ASN A 49 -20.92 -2.77 3.69
N ARG A 50 -20.49 -2.55 2.44
CA ARG A 50 -21.31 -2.80 1.24
C ARG A 50 -21.29 -4.25 0.78
N GLY A 51 -20.55 -5.13 1.46
CA GLY A 51 -20.36 -6.52 1.07
C GLY A 51 -19.32 -6.70 -0.05
N GLU A 52 -18.51 -5.69 -0.34
CA GLU A 52 -17.47 -5.75 -1.37
C GLU A 52 -16.21 -6.39 -0.77
N ASN A 53 -15.98 -7.67 -1.05
CA ASN A 53 -14.76 -8.36 -0.61
C ASN A 53 -13.68 -8.30 -1.68
N ARG A 54 -13.28 -7.08 -2.05
CA ARG A 54 -12.34 -6.82 -3.15
C ARG A 54 -11.41 -5.65 -2.87
N TYR A 55 -10.15 -5.79 -3.25
CA TYR A 55 -9.17 -4.70 -3.26
C TYR A 55 -8.09 -4.94 -4.32
N LEU A 56 -7.25 -3.92 -4.55
CA LEU A 56 -6.09 -4.00 -5.42
C LEU A 56 -4.81 -3.99 -4.58
N VAL A 57 -3.80 -4.75 -5.02
CA VAL A 57 -2.44 -4.68 -4.48
C VAL A 57 -1.51 -4.28 -5.61
N PHE A 58 -0.78 -3.19 -5.41
CA PHE A 58 0.34 -2.84 -6.27
C PHE A 58 1.60 -3.54 -5.74
N GLU A 59 2.29 -4.27 -6.62
CA GLU A 59 3.60 -4.84 -6.35
C GLU A 59 4.58 -4.40 -7.44
N GLY A 60 5.69 -3.78 -7.03
CA GLY A 60 6.71 -3.31 -7.95
C GLY A 60 8.05 -3.18 -7.25
N ARG A 61 9.08 -2.91 -8.03
CA ARG A 61 10.40 -2.56 -7.50
C ARG A 61 10.49 -1.04 -7.36
N LEU A 62 11.08 -0.59 -6.26
CA LEU A 62 11.52 0.80 -6.12
C LEU A 62 13.04 0.85 -6.36
N THR A 63 13.46 1.73 -7.26
CA THR A 63 14.86 2.05 -7.60
C THR A 63 15.23 3.42 -7.01
N GLU A 64 16.52 3.73 -6.83
CA GLU A 64 16.95 5.01 -6.23
C GLU A 64 16.37 5.28 -4.83
N VAL A 65 16.35 4.27 -3.94
CA VAL A 65 15.71 4.38 -2.62
C VAL A 65 16.48 5.24 -1.61
N GLU A 66 17.78 5.45 -1.84
CA GLU A 66 18.62 6.33 -1.02
C GLU A 66 18.08 7.77 -1.07
N ASP A 67 17.90 8.40 0.09
CA ASP A 67 17.33 9.75 0.26
C ASP A 67 15.91 9.98 -0.31
N THR A 68 15.23 8.95 -0.81
CA THR A 68 13.86 9.03 -1.37
C THR A 68 12.82 8.16 -0.66
N VAL A 69 13.27 7.29 0.24
CA VAL A 69 12.42 6.47 1.09
C VAL A 69 12.91 6.58 2.52
N ASP A 70 12.00 6.82 3.46
CA ASP A 70 12.31 6.90 4.88
C ASP A 70 11.28 6.12 5.71
N ILE A 71 11.63 5.82 6.96
CA ILE A 71 10.67 5.31 7.94
C ILE A 71 9.93 6.51 8.52
N PRO A 72 8.59 6.58 8.43
CA PRO A 72 7.81 7.76 8.84
C PRO A 72 7.71 7.88 10.36
N ARG A 73 8.84 8.11 11.03
CA ARG A 73 8.95 8.26 12.48
C ARG A 73 8.78 9.73 12.86
N GLY A 74 7.83 10.04 13.72
CA GLY A 74 7.57 11.42 14.17
C GLY A 74 8.45 11.85 15.35
N HIS A 75 8.40 13.15 15.66
CA HIS A 75 9.20 13.79 16.73
C HIS A 75 9.08 13.10 18.09
N ARG A 76 7.87 12.65 18.46
CA ARG A 76 7.63 11.94 19.73
C ARG A 76 8.40 10.63 19.85
N PHE A 77 8.71 10.02 18.71
CA PHE A 77 9.51 8.82 18.64
C PHE A 77 10.98 9.12 18.30
N GLY A 78 11.38 10.38 18.11
CA GLY A 78 12.76 10.75 17.76
C GLY A 78 13.07 10.70 16.26
N GLY A 79 12.05 10.74 15.40
CA GLY A 79 12.22 11.06 13.97
C GLY A 79 11.74 12.47 13.65
N ASN A 80 11.59 12.81 12.37
CA ASN A 80 11.30 14.18 11.91
C ASN A 80 10.02 14.30 11.06
N HIS A 81 9.17 13.27 11.04
CA HIS A 81 7.94 13.26 10.25
C HIS A 81 6.76 13.96 10.96
N GLU A 82 5.95 14.68 10.18
CA GLU A 82 4.73 15.40 10.62
C GLU A 82 3.50 15.00 9.79
N ASP A 83 3.52 13.80 9.21
CA ASP A 83 2.41 13.24 8.43
C ASP A 83 1.08 13.23 9.19
N GLU A 84 0.00 13.52 8.48
CA GLU A 84 -1.37 13.51 9.02
C GLU A 84 -1.94 12.09 9.17
N LEU A 85 -3.05 11.98 9.90
CA LEU A 85 -3.81 10.74 10.00
C LEU A 85 -4.20 10.21 8.61
N PRO A 86 -4.13 8.89 8.39
CA PRO A 86 -4.02 7.83 9.39
C PRO A 86 -2.59 7.43 9.79
N CYS A 87 -1.55 8.17 9.40
CA CYS A 87 -0.17 7.84 9.79
C CYS A 87 0.01 7.92 11.31
N THR A 88 0.51 6.86 11.92
CA THR A 88 0.73 6.77 13.38
C THR A 88 2.03 7.41 13.83
N LEU A 89 2.91 7.72 12.87
CA LEU A 89 4.25 8.25 13.06
C LEU A 89 5.19 7.36 13.91
N ASN A 90 4.84 6.09 14.15
CA ASN A 90 5.67 5.16 14.91
C ASN A 90 6.65 4.35 14.04
N GLY A 91 6.50 4.41 12.71
CA GLY A 91 7.32 3.69 11.73
C GLY A 91 6.91 2.24 11.43
N PHE A 92 5.72 1.79 11.87
CA PHE A 92 5.27 0.41 11.72
C PHE A 92 3.81 0.31 11.25
N ILE A 93 3.56 -0.67 10.36
CA ILE A 93 2.25 -0.98 9.78
C ILE A 93 1.64 -2.19 10.51
N ALA A 94 1.15 -2.01 11.74
CA ALA A 94 0.22 -2.97 12.36
C ALA A 94 -0.26 -2.51 13.73
N CYS A 95 -1.49 -2.90 14.08
CA CYS A 95 -2.04 -2.77 15.42
C CYS A 95 -2.05 -4.12 16.18
N ARG A 96 -1.90 -5.27 15.48
CA ARG A 96 -2.25 -6.60 16.05
C ARG A 96 -1.38 -7.78 15.60
N SER A 97 -0.30 -7.58 14.85
CA SER A 97 0.65 -8.68 14.58
C SER A 97 1.55 -8.90 15.80
N ASP A 98 1.82 -10.17 16.10
CA ASP A 98 2.97 -10.61 16.91
C ASP A 98 4.31 -10.36 16.20
N GLU A 99 4.25 -9.83 14.97
CA GLU A 99 5.36 -9.43 14.14
C GLU A 99 5.57 -7.91 14.13
N ILE A 100 6.82 -7.49 13.95
CA ILE A 100 7.19 -6.09 13.73
C ILE A 100 7.21 -5.85 12.21
N LEU A 101 6.23 -5.10 11.70
CA LEU A 101 6.09 -4.81 10.27
C LEU A 101 6.46 -3.34 9.99
N PRO A 102 7.62 -3.04 9.39
CA PRO A 102 8.04 -1.67 9.13
C PRO A 102 7.16 -0.97 8.10
N GLU A 103 6.90 0.31 8.32
CA GLU A 103 6.34 1.22 7.32
C GLU A 103 7.46 2.01 6.65
N TYR A 104 7.31 2.23 5.34
CA TYR A 104 8.17 3.13 4.58
C TYR A 104 7.33 4.18 3.89
N LYS A 105 7.80 5.41 3.88
CA LYS A 105 7.20 6.52 3.14
C LYS A 105 8.08 6.88 1.97
N ILE A 106 7.49 6.97 0.79
CA ILE A 106 8.13 7.58 -0.37
C ILE A 106 8.14 9.10 -0.14
N LEU A 107 9.33 9.67 -0.02
CA LEU A 107 9.52 11.11 0.11
C LEU A 107 9.21 11.82 -1.21
N GLU A 108 8.63 13.01 -1.13
CA GLU A 108 8.28 13.83 -2.30
C GLU A 108 9.55 14.43 -2.94
N LYS A 109 10.31 13.61 -3.65
CA LYS A 109 11.44 14.02 -4.46
C LYS A 109 11.38 13.23 -5.77
N LYS A 110 10.90 13.91 -6.82
CA LYS A 110 10.68 13.43 -8.20
C LYS A 110 9.44 12.53 -8.38
N GLU A 111 8.86 12.62 -9.58
CA GLU A 111 7.83 11.68 -10.05
C GLU A 111 8.44 10.28 -10.12
N ARG A 112 7.91 9.34 -9.33
CA ARG A 112 8.34 7.93 -9.36
C ARG A 112 7.38 7.12 -10.18
N TYR A 113 7.85 6.56 -11.30
CA TYR A 113 7.03 5.68 -12.11
C TYR A 113 7.24 4.22 -11.69
N PRO A 114 6.24 3.35 -11.87
CA PRO A 114 6.45 1.92 -11.77
C PRO A 114 7.52 1.47 -12.74
N GLU A 115 8.36 0.55 -12.28
CA GLU A 115 9.31 -0.13 -13.14
C GLU A 115 8.55 -1.05 -14.12
N ASN A 116 9.11 -1.28 -15.30
CA ASN A 116 8.55 -2.23 -16.26
C ASN A 116 8.31 -3.59 -15.61
N GLY A 117 7.13 -4.17 -15.84
CA GLY A 117 6.74 -5.43 -15.21
C GLY A 117 6.13 -5.31 -13.82
N SER A 118 6.02 -4.11 -13.22
CA SER A 118 5.25 -3.89 -11.99
C SER A 118 3.81 -4.36 -12.17
N VAL A 119 3.20 -4.90 -11.12
CA VAL A 119 1.94 -5.64 -11.21
C VAL A 119 0.86 -5.00 -10.35
N ILE A 120 -0.33 -4.85 -10.92
CA ILE A 120 -1.56 -4.69 -10.14
C ILE A 120 -2.21 -6.08 -10.01
N TRP A 121 -2.37 -6.52 -8.77
CA TRP A 121 -3.15 -7.70 -8.43
C TRP A 121 -4.55 -7.28 -8.01
N ALA A 122 -5.57 -7.99 -8.48
CA ALA A 122 -6.90 -7.94 -7.90
C ALA A 122 -7.05 -9.07 -6.90
N VAL A 123 -7.52 -8.77 -5.70
CA VAL A 123 -7.92 -9.75 -4.72
C VAL A 123 -9.43 -9.69 -4.61
N GLU A 124 -10.10 -10.79 -4.93
CA GLU A 124 -11.55 -10.94 -4.90
C GLU A 124 -11.84 -12.22 -4.11
N ASP A 125 -12.60 -12.10 -3.02
CA ASP A 125 -12.94 -13.25 -2.16
C ASP A 125 -11.74 -14.05 -1.66
N GLY A 126 -10.63 -13.36 -1.37
CA GLY A 126 -9.37 -13.98 -0.93
C GLY A 126 -8.61 -14.70 -2.06
N VAL A 127 -9.00 -14.51 -3.32
CA VAL A 127 -8.30 -15.04 -4.49
C VAL A 127 -7.52 -13.91 -5.15
N LYS A 128 -6.19 -14.01 -5.10
CA LYS A 128 -5.28 -13.05 -5.74
C LYS A 128 -5.06 -13.44 -7.21
N ARG A 129 -5.44 -12.56 -8.14
CA ARG A 129 -5.21 -12.71 -9.58
C ARG A 129 -4.44 -11.53 -10.15
N LYS A 130 -3.58 -11.79 -11.13
CA LYS A 130 -2.86 -10.74 -11.85
C LYS A 130 -3.85 -9.97 -12.72
N ALA A 131 -4.01 -8.67 -12.49
CA ALA A 131 -5.01 -7.84 -13.17
C ALA A 131 -4.39 -6.97 -14.26
N ALA A 132 -3.23 -6.37 -14.01
CA ALA A 132 -2.52 -5.56 -15.01
C ALA A 132 -1.01 -5.58 -14.76
N VAL A 133 -0.25 -5.32 -15.82
CA VAL A 133 1.21 -5.19 -15.78
C VAL A 133 1.59 -3.83 -16.35
N TYR A 134 2.49 -3.13 -15.69
CA TYR A 134 3.03 -1.86 -16.17
C TYR A 134 3.92 -2.11 -17.38
N ASP A 135 3.60 -1.40 -18.46
CA ASP A 135 4.36 -1.35 -19.69
C ASP A 135 5.03 0.02 -19.80
N GLU A 136 6.36 0.02 -19.73
CA GLU A 136 7.19 1.23 -19.80
C GLU A 136 7.13 1.89 -21.19
N GLU A 137 7.01 1.12 -22.28
CA GLU A 137 6.96 1.68 -23.64
C GLU A 137 5.71 2.53 -23.86
N ASN A 138 4.60 2.13 -23.22
CA ASN A 138 3.33 2.81 -23.29
C ASN A 138 3.02 3.63 -22.03
N GLU A 139 3.98 3.70 -21.09
CA GLU A 139 3.91 4.36 -19.78
C GLU A 139 2.62 4.10 -18.99
N ARG A 140 2.06 2.88 -19.07
CA ARG A 140 0.75 2.56 -18.48
C ARG A 140 0.59 1.10 -18.08
N PHE A 141 -0.35 0.85 -17.18
CA PHE A 141 -0.80 -0.51 -16.88
C PHE A 141 -1.66 -1.07 -18.02
N ILE A 142 -1.27 -2.21 -18.56
CA ILE A 142 -2.02 -2.97 -19.56
C ILE A 142 -2.72 -4.15 -18.88
N PRO A 143 -4.03 -4.37 -19.14
CA PRO A 143 -4.74 -5.52 -18.58
C PRO A 143 -4.04 -6.83 -18.89
N TYR A 144 -3.85 -7.65 -17.86
CA TYR A 144 -3.25 -8.97 -18.01
C TYR A 144 -4.30 -9.95 -18.52
N VAL A 145 -4.07 -10.50 -19.71
CA VAL A 145 -4.91 -11.55 -20.30
C VAL A 145 -4.18 -12.87 -20.14
N ASN A 146 -4.74 -13.80 -19.36
CA ASN A 146 -4.25 -15.18 -19.32
C ASN A 146 -4.34 -15.75 -20.74
N LYS A 147 -3.18 -16.01 -21.37
CA LYS A 147 -3.09 -16.82 -22.58
C LYS A 147 -3.06 -18.30 -22.23
#